data_AF-A0A7K7QGB4-F1
#
_entry.id   AF-A0A7K7QGB4-F1
#
_cell.length_a   1.000
_cell.length_b   1.000
_cell.length_c   1.000
_cell.angle_alpha   90.00
_cell.angle_beta   90.00
_cell.angle_gamma   90.00
#
_symmetry.space_group_name_H-M   'P 1'
#
loop_
_entity.id
_entity.type
_entity.pdbx_description
1 polymer ?
#
loop_
_entity_poly.entity_id
_entity_poly.type
_entity_poly.pdbx_seq_one_letter_code
_entity_poly.pdbx_strand_id
1 'polypeptide(L)'
;MHYLLLCVVIFLPETLAFPAQLRPESWSSIDLEKVKGYLDKFFPVFSKTQNLSIEERIKEMQKFFHLTVTGKLDTETEEIMKLPRCGLPDISEYQTLPGTPKWKKTHLTYKILSYTSDIPRKNVDDAIKRALMVWSDVTPLHFRRVYGRQADIEIRFARRAHGDGAPFDGKGGTLAHAFGPGEGLGGDAHFDNDEKWSDVNKDTNLFLVAAHEFGHSLGLDHSNVRGALMYPIYSYRNPETFKLPADDRQGIQKLYGKLMVKF
;
A
#
# COMPACT_ATOMS: atom_id res chain seq x y z
N MET A 1 38.61 -76.91 32.71
CA MET A 1 37.33 -76.23 32.39
C MET A 1 37.63 -74.75 32.15
N HIS A 2 37.94 -74.39 30.91
CA HIS A 2 38.14 -73.00 30.49
C HIS A 2 37.09 -72.71 29.42
N TYR A 3 36.12 -71.84 29.74
CA TYR A 3 35.11 -71.37 28.79
C TYR A 3 35.66 -70.14 28.07
N LEU A 4 35.80 -70.24 26.74
CA LEU A 4 36.00 -69.09 25.85
C LEU A 4 34.66 -68.32 25.74
N LEU A 5 34.68 -67.03 26.04
CA LEU A 5 33.60 -66.10 25.68
C LEU A 5 33.87 -65.57 24.27
N LEU A 6 32.95 -65.84 23.34
CA LEU A 6 33.02 -65.39 21.94
C LEU A 6 32.05 -64.20 21.78
N CYS A 7 32.57 -62.97 21.76
CA CYS A 7 31.78 -61.77 21.47
C CYS A 7 31.68 -61.57 19.95
N VAL A 8 30.48 -61.72 19.40
CA VAL A 8 30.17 -61.40 18.01
C VAL A 8 29.79 -59.92 17.93
N VAL A 9 30.59 -59.12 17.23
CA VAL A 9 30.27 -57.73 16.90
C VAL A 9 29.54 -57.70 15.56
N ILE A 10 28.28 -57.30 15.58
CA ILE A 10 27.46 -57.11 14.37
C ILE A 10 27.70 -55.68 13.87
N PHE A 11 28.38 -55.53 12.74
CA PHE A 11 28.46 -54.27 12.01
C PHE A 11 27.20 -54.11 11.14
N LEU A 12 26.36 -53.12 11.46
CA LEU A 12 25.31 -52.64 10.57
C LEU A 12 25.92 -51.61 9.59
N PRO A 13 25.61 -51.67 8.29
CA PRO A 13 26.08 -50.66 7.35
C PRO A 13 25.27 -49.37 7.54
N GLU A 14 25.95 -48.26 7.82
CA GLU A 14 25.37 -46.93 7.73
C GLU A 14 25.07 -46.62 6.26
N THR A 15 23.79 -46.62 5.91
CA THR A 15 23.34 -46.07 4.64
C THR A 15 23.34 -44.55 4.75
N LEU A 16 24.23 -43.89 3.99
CA LEU A 16 24.15 -42.46 3.74
C LEU A 16 22.86 -42.17 2.96
N ALA A 17 21.78 -41.88 3.69
CA ALA A 17 20.59 -41.30 3.11
C ALA A 17 20.96 -39.91 2.59
N PHE A 18 21.14 -39.78 1.28
CA PHE A 18 21.21 -38.48 0.62
C PHE A 18 19.97 -37.66 1.02
N PRO A 19 20.12 -36.38 1.41
CA PRO A 19 18.95 -35.55 1.64
C PRO A 19 18.16 -35.50 0.34
N ALA A 20 16.90 -35.95 0.39
CA ALA A 20 15.98 -35.83 -0.72
C ALA A 20 15.94 -34.37 -1.12
N GLN A 21 16.37 -34.09 -2.35
CA GLN A 21 16.27 -32.76 -2.93
C GLN A 21 14.79 -32.44 -3.00
N LEU A 22 14.32 -31.58 -2.08
CA LEU A 22 12.95 -31.09 -2.05
C LEU A 22 12.62 -30.56 -3.44
N ARG A 23 11.76 -31.30 -4.15
CA ARG A 23 11.18 -30.86 -5.42
C ARG A 23 10.55 -29.49 -5.14
N PRO A 24 10.78 -28.46 -5.97
CA PRO A 24 10.02 -27.23 -5.82
C PRO A 24 8.54 -27.62 -5.93
N GLU A 25 7.75 -27.29 -4.91
CA GLU A 25 6.30 -27.50 -4.95
C GLU A 25 5.77 -26.86 -6.24
N SER A 26 5.14 -27.67 -7.10
CA SER A 26 4.46 -27.18 -8.28
C SER A 26 3.25 -26.38 -7.80
N TRP A 27 3.18 -25.12 -8.21
CA TRP A 27 2.16 -24.18 -7.78
C TRP A 27 0.80 -24.65 -8.26
N SER A 28 -0.24 -24.55 -7.43
CA SER A 28 -1.59 -24.81 -7.93
C SER A 28 -1.96 -23.74 -8.95
N SER A 29 -2.77 -24.09 -9.96
CA SER A 29 -3.22 -23.13 -10.98
C SER A 29 -3.95 -21.92 -10.38
N ILE A 30 -4.60 -22.12 -9.24
CA ILE A 30 -5.34 -21.09 -8.49
C ILE A 30 -4.37 -20.08 -7.84
N ASP A 31 -3.22 -20.56 -7.33
CA ASP A 31 -2.23 -19.67 -6.71
C ASP A 31 -1.54 -18.80 -7.75
N LEU A 32 -1.28 -19.35 -8.95
CA LEU A 32 -0.70 -18.61 -10.07
C LEU A 32 -1.62 -17.49 -10.58
N GLU A 33 -2.92 -17.73 -10.69
CA GLU A 33 -3.87 -16.71 -11.14
C GLU A 33 -3.98 -15.55 -10.14
N LYS A 34 -4.05 -15.85 -8.84
CA LYS A 34 -4.08 -14.83 -7.77
C LYS A 34 -2.81 -13.98 -7.76
N VAL A 35 -1.64 -14.63 -7.88
CA VAL A 35 -0.35 -13.93 -7.91
C VAL A 35 -0.24 -13.05 -9.14
N LYS A 36 -0.64 -13.57 -10.31
CA LYS A 36 -0.68 -12.78 -11.53
C LYS A 36 -1.60 -11.58 -11.40
N GLY A 37 -2.80 -11.74 -10.84
CA GLY A 37 -3.74 -10.65 -10.60
C GLY A 37 -3.18 -9.57 -9.67
N TYR A 38 -2.54 -9.97 -8.57
CA TYR A 38 -1.86 -9.05 -7.66
C TYR A 38 -0.73 -8.28 -8.35
N LEU A 39 0.15 -9.00 -9.05
CA LEU A 39 1.25 -8.38 -9.77
C LEU A 39 0.74 -7.47 -10.89
N ASP A 40 -0.29 -7.86 -11.64
CA ASP A 40 -0.86 -7.04 -12.72
C ASP A 40 -1.45 -5.73 -12.18
N LYS A 41 -1.99 -5.75 -10.95
CA LYS A 41 -2.52 -4.56 -10.27
C LYS A 41 -1.41 -3.67 -9.68
N PHE A 42 -0.49 -4.26 -8.92
CA PHE A 42 0.45 -3.49 -8.08
C PHE A 42 1.85 -3.36 -8.68
N PHE A 43 2.25 -4.28 -9.55
CA PHE A 43 3.53 -4.29 -10.28
C PHE A 43 3.28 -4.41 -11.80
N PRO A 44 2.56 -3.46 -12.40
CA PRO A 44 2.23 -3.49 -13.82
C PRO A 44 3.49 -3.32 -14.68
N VAL A 45 3.49 -3.99 -15.84
CA VAL A 45 4.56 -3.84 -16.83
C VAL A 45 4.19 -2.71 -17.80
N PHE A 46 4.94 -1.60 -17.76
CA PHE A 46 4.64 -0.41 -18.56
C PHE A 46 5.09 -0.51 -20.02
N SER A 47 6.14 -1.29 -20.31
CA SER A 47 6.61 -1.49 -21.67
C SER A 47 6.08 -2.79 -22.28
N LYS A 48 5.33 -2.68 -23.38
CA LYS A 48 4.86 -3.83 -24.17
C LYS A 48 5.97 -4.73 -24.72
N THR A 49 7.22 -4.26 -24.75
CA THR A 49 8.38 -5.06 -25.20
C THR A 49 9.06 -5.83 -24.06
N GLN A 50 8.77 -5.50 -22.79
CA GLN A 50 9.24 -6.27 -21.65
C GLN A 50 8.28 -7.43 -21.40
N ASN A 51 8.72 -8.64 -21.70
CA ASN A 51 8.00 -9.86 -21.35
C ASN A 51 8.64 -10.44 -20.08
N LEU A 52 8.35 -9.84 -18.93
CA LEU A 52 8.87 -10.31 -17.64
C LEU A 52 8.16 -11.60 -17.22
N SER A 53 8.94 -12.59 -16.83
CA SER A 53 8.43 -13.81 -16.19
C SER A 53 7.78 -13.49 -14.83
N ILE A 54 6.90 -14.38 -14.36
CA ILE A 54 6.31 -14.24 -13.02
C ILE A 54 7.41 -14.21 -11.95
N GLU A 55 8.47 -15.01 -12.11
CA GLU A 55 9.61 -15.03 -11.20
C GLU A 55 10.29 -13.65 -11.10
N GLU A 56 10.52 -12.96 -12.23
CA GLU A 56 11.14 -11.63 -12.25
C GLU A 56 10.24 -10.58 -11.58
N ARG A 57 8.93 -10.64 -11.82
CA ARG A 57 7.97 -9.72 -11.20
C ARG A 57 7.85 -9.95 -9.70
N ILE A 58 7.94 -11.20 -9.24
CA ILE A 58 8.04 -11.51 -7.80
C ILE A 58 9.34 -10.94 -7.22
N LYS A 59 10.47 -11.04 -7.93
CA LYS A 59 11.73 -10.42 -7.47
C LYS A 59 11.61 -8.91 -7.35
N GLU A 60 10.88 -8.24 -8.24
CA GLU A 60 10.62 -6.79 -8.13
C GLU A 60 9.78 -6.45 -6.91
N MET A 61 8.69 -7.20 -6.68
CA MET A 61 7.86 -7.07 -5.49
C MET A 61 8.69 -7.28 -4.20
N GLN A 62 9.47 -8.36 -4.13
CA GLN A 62 10.31 -8.67 -2.98
C GLN A 62 11.34 -7.57 -2.72
N LYS A 63 11.96 -7.01 -3.76
CA LYS A 63 12.87 -5.87 -3.63
C LYS A 63 12.17 -4.63 -3.09
N PHE A 64 10.97 -4.32 -3.59
CA PHE A 64 10.17 -3.19 -3.12
C PHE A 64 9.84 -3.32 -1.63
N PHE A 65 9.44 -4.50 -1.19
CA PHE A 65 9.09 -4.77 0.21
C PHE A 65 10.29 -5.10 1.10
N HIS A 66 11.52 -5.07 0.57
CA HIS A 66 12.75 -5.44 1.27
C HIS A 66 12.73 -6.86 1.87
N LEU A 67 12.07 -7.79 1.18
CA LEU A 67 12.05 -9.21 1.51
C LEU A 67 13.30 -9.92 0.97
N THR A 68 13.47 -11.19 1.34
CA THR A 68 14.48 -12.03 0.69
C THR A 68 14.10 -12.24 -0.79
N VAL A 69 15.00 -11.88 -1.70
CA VAL A 69 14.73 -11.94 -3.15
C VAL A 69 14.92 -13.36 -3.68
N THR A 70 13.88 -14.17 -3.59
CA THR A 70 13.86 -15.58 -4.02
C THR A 70 13.27 -15.76 -5.43
N GLY A 71 12.42 -14.83 -5.89
CA GLY A 71 11.58 -15.00 -7.08
C GLY A 71 10.47 -16.03 -6.94
N LYS A 72 10.24 -16.52 -5.72
CA LYS A 72 9.23 -17.53 -5.40
C LYS A 72 8.17 -16.93 -4.50
N LEU A 73 6.97 -17.48 -4.55
CA LEU A 73 5.92 -17.21 -3.58
C LEU A 73 6.23 -18.01 -2.32
N ASP A 74 7.22 -17.56 -1.57
CA ASP A 74 7.49 -18.05 -0.23
C ASP A 74 6.48 -17.48 0.77
N THR A 75 6.45 -18.04 1.97
CA THR A 75 5.50 -17.64 3.02
C THR A 75 5.55 -16.15 3.31
N GLU A 76 6.72 -15.52 3.31
CA GLU A 76 6.86 -14.08 3.56
C GLU A 76 6.19 -13.26 2.45
N THR A 77 6.41 -13.64 1.19
CA THR A 77 5.78 -12.99 0.02
C THR A 77 4.26 -13.16 0.05
N GLU A 78 3.75 -14.36 0.38
CA GLU A 78 2.30 -14.60 0.50
C GLU A 78 1.64 -13.76 1.58
N GLU A 79 2.25 -13.68 2.76
CA GLU A 79 1.68 -12.91 3.85
C GLU A 79 1.58 -11.44 3.49
N ILE A 80 2.60 -10.88 2.82
CA ILE A 80 2.55 -9.49 2.31
C ILE A 80 1.38 -9.29 1.33
N MET A 81 1.11 -10.25 0.44
CA MET A 81 0.01 -10.14 -0.53
C MET A 81 -1.39 -10.15 0.11
N LYS A 82 -1.52 -10.76 1.31
CA LYS A 82 -2.79 -10.86 2.03
C LYS A 82 -3.10 -9.62 2.88
N LEU A 83 -2.11 -8.78 3.16
CA LEU A 83 -2.29 -7.62 4.02
C LEU A 83 -3.13 -6.52 3.31
N PRO A 84 -4.04 -5.86 4.05
CA PRO A 84 -4.80 -4.74 3.51
C PRO A 84 -3.87 -3.58 3.14
N ARG A 85 -4.17 -2.92 2.02
CA ARG A 85 -3.26 -1.95 1.38
C ARG A 85 -3.99 -0.91 0.55
N CYS A 86 -3.26 0.11 0.12
CA CYS A 86 -3.70 1.04 -0.92
C CYS A 86 -3.84 0.32 -2.28
N GLY A 87 -4.80 0.78 -3.08
CA GLY A 87 -5.17 0.24 -4.39
C GLY A 87 -4.31 0.70 -5.55
N LEU A 88 -3.40 1.66 -5.35
CA LEU A 88 -2.51 2.15 -6.39
C LEU A 88 -1.32 1.21 -6.66
N PRO A 89 -0.76 1.23 -7.88
CA PRO A 89 0.49 0.54 -8.20
C PRO A 89 1.67 0.98 -7.32
N ASP A 90 2.53 0.03 -6.94
CA ASP A 90 3.76 0.28 -6.16
C ASP A 90 4.90 0.85 -7.02
N ILE A 91 4.82 0.61 -8.32
CA ILE A 91 5.71 1.17 -9.33
C ILE A 91 4.87 2.07 -10.23
N SER A 92 5.36 3.29 -10.51
CA SER A 92 4.63 4.28 -11.30
C SER A 92 5.32 4.54 -12.64
N GLU A 93 4.52 4.75 -13.69
CA GLU A 93 5.03 5.19 -15.00
C GLU A 93 5.63 6.61 -14.90
N TYR A 94 5.22 7.41 -13.91
CA TYR A 94 5.74 8.76 -13.67
C TYR A 94 7.23 8.79 -13.36
N GLN A 95 7.81 7.70 -12.85
CA GLN A 95 9.27 7.60 -12.72
C GLN A 95 9.99 7.71 -14.09
N THR A 96 9.29 7.42 -15.18
CA THR A 96 9.84 7.45 -16.55
C THR A 96 9.51 8.72 -17.34
N LEU A 97 8.59 9.56 -16.86
CA LEU A 97 8.19 10.82 -17.52
C LEU A 97 8.75 12.05 -16.79
N PRO A 98 9.18 13.12 -17.51
CA PRO A 98 9.67 14.32 -16.85
C PRO A 98 8.56 15.07 -16.11
N GLY A 99 8.68 15.13 -14.77
CA GLY A 99 7.86 15.96 -13.89
C GLY A 99 6.93 15.15 -12.99
N THR A 100 7.16 15.20 -11.67
CA THR A 100 6.23 14.63 -10.70
C THR A 100 4.94 15.46 -10.67
N PRO A 101 3.75 14.84 -10.76
CA PRO A 101 2.48 15.56 -10.70
C PRO A 101 2.42 16.40 -9.42
N LYS A 102 2.14 17.70 -9.53
CA LYS A 102 1.99 18.61 -8.37
C LYS A 102 0.96 19.68 -8.66
N TRP A 103 0.25 20.10 -7.63
CA TRP A 103 -0.59 21.28 -7.71
C TRP A 103 0.26 22.54 -7.93
N LYS A 104 -0.14 23.37 -8.89
CA LYS A 104 0.52 24.67 -9.16
C LYS A 104 0.14 25.74 -8.13
N LYS A 105 -0.94 25.52 -7.39
CA LYS A 105 -1.46 26.41 -6.34
C LYS A 105 -1.26 25.79 -4.96
N THR A 106 -1.23 26.63 -3.94
CA THR A 106 -1.09 26.19 -2.54
C THR A 106 -2.43 26.13 -1.80
N HIS A 107 -3.44 26.86 -2.26
CA HIS A 107 -4.77 26.85 -1.67
C HIS A 107 -5.63 25.84 -2.41
N LEU A 108 -5.79 24.67 -1.82
CA LEU A 108 -6.59 23.56 -2.33
C LEU A 108 -7.93 23.52 -1.64
N THR A 109 -8.95 23.09 -2.37
CA THR A 109 -10.29 22.90 -1.84
C THR A 109 -10.66 21.44 -1.85
N TYR A 110 -11.41 21.00 -0.83
CA TYR A 110 -11.88 19.63 -0.74
C TYR A 110 -13.39 19.57 -0.46
N LYS A 111 -14.01 18.47 -0.88
CA LYS A 111 -15.44 18.20 -0.68
C LYS A 111 -15.65 16.73 -0.39
N ILE A 112 -16.52 16.43 0.58
CA ILE A 112 -16.93 15.06 0.89
C ILE A 112 -18.26 14.80 0.17
N LEU A 113 -18.25 13.90 -0.82
CA LEU A 113 -19.39 13.56 -1.66
C LEU A 113 -20.33 12.54 -1.01
N SER A 114 -19.77 11.57 -0.31
CA SER A 114 -20.51 10.52 0.39
C SER A 114 -19.85 10.21 1.74
N TYR A 115 -20.55 9.46 2.59
CA TYR A 115 -20.11 9.11 3.94
C TYR A 115 -20.31 7.62 4.16
N THR A 116 -19.39 6.99 4.90
CA THR A 116 -19.64 5.68 5.52
C THR A 116 -20.73 5.80 6.60
N SER A 117 -21.49 4.71 6.81
CA SER A 117 -22.42 4.57 7.93
C SER A 117 -21.74 4.08 9.22
N ASP A 118 -20.47 3.67 9.17
CA ASP A 118 -19.76 3.08 10.31
C ASP A 118 -19.36 4.12 11.38
N ILE A 119 -19.14 5.35 10.94
CA ILE A 119 -18.65 6.45 11.76
C ILE A 119 -19.65 7.62 11.67
N PRO A 120 -20.00 8.30 12.77
CA PRO A 120 -20.82 9.51 12.72
C PRO A 120 -20.21 10.55 11.76
N ARG A 121 -21.03 11.22 10.95
CA ARG A 121 -20.55 12.18 9.93
C ARG A 121 -19.59 13.23 10.47
N LYS A 122 -19.82 13.71 11.69
CA LYS A 122 -18.94 14.67 12.37
C LYS A 122 -17.53 14.11 12.60
N ASN A 123 -17.42 12.82 12.91
CA ASN A 123 -16.14 12.16 13.17
C ASN A 123 -15.44 11.82 11.85
N VAL A 124 -16.19 11.51 10.78
CA VAL A 124 -15.64 11.46 9.41
C VAL A 124 -15.06 12.83 9.01
N ASP A 125 -15.82 13.90 9.21
CA ASP A 125 -15.38 15.27 8.91
C ASP A 125 -14.09 15.63 9.66
N ASP A 126 -14.00 15.26 10.95
CA ASP A 126 -12.80 15.45 11.76
C ASP A 126 -11.61 14.63 11.25
N ALA A 127 -11.81 13.34 10.98
CA ALA A 127 -10.76 12.45 10.48
C ALA A 127 -10.17 12.96 9.15
N ILE A 128 -11.03 13.34 8.20
CA ILE A 128 -10.63 13.91 6.91
C ILE A 128 -9.88 15.23 7.11
N LYS A 129 -10.39 16.12 7.96
CA LYS A 129 -9.72 17.40 8.25
C LYS A 129 -8.34 17.18 8.85
N ARG A 130 -8.21 16.32 9.86
CA ARG A 130 -6.92 15.99 10.49
C ARG A 130 -5.95 15.33 9.51
N ALA A 131 -6.44 14.45 8.64
CA ALA A 131 -5.63 13.82 7.60
C ALA A 131 -5.04 14.83 6.61
N LEU A 132 -5.81 15.84 6.18
CA LEU A 132 -5.28 16.94 5.37
C LEU A 132 -4.28 17.81 6.15
N MET A 133 -4.52 17.99 7.46
CA MET A 133 -3.61 18.77 8.32
C MET A 133 -2.21 18.15 8.45
N VAL A 134 -2.09 16.82 8.41
CA VAL A 134 -0.80 16.12 8.37
C VAL A 134 0.13 16.71 7.31
N TRP A 135 -0.41 17.09 6.16
CA TRP A 135 0.33 17.66 5.04
C TRP A 135 0.49 19.18 5.13
N SER A 136 -0.54 19.92 5.54
CA SER A 136 -0.43 21.38 5.69
C SER A 136 0.49 21.80 6.84
N ASP A 137 0.66 20.96 7.86
CA ASP A 137 1.52 21.27 9.01
C ASP A 137 3.02 21.28 8.64
N VAL A 138 3.39 20.73 7.47
CA VAL A 138 4.79 20.62 7.03
C VAL A 138 5.06 21.25 5.67
N THR A 139 4.04 21.82 5.02
CA THR A 139 4.13 22.47 3.70
C THR A 139 3.42 23.82 3.69
N PRO A 140 3.64 24.68 2.68
CA PRO A 140 2.85 25.90 2.48
C PRO A 140 1.40 25.66 1.99
N LEU A 141 0.92 24.41 1.95
CA LEU A 141 -0.42 24.09 1.46
C LEU A 141 -1.50 24.48 2.48
N HIS A 142 -2.64 24.90 1.95
CA HIS A 142 -3.83 25.22 2.74
C HIS A 142 -5.04 24.51 2.15
N PHE A 143 -5.83 23.87 3.01
CA PHE A 143 -7.03 23.14 2.61
C PHE A 143 -8.29 23.84 3.11
N ARG A 144 -9.24 24.06 2.22
CA ARG A 144 -10.55 24.63 2.57
C ARG A 144 -11.70 23.76 2.08
N ARG A 145 -12.57 23.38 3.00
CA ARG A 145 -13.79 22.64 2.66
C ARG A 145 -14.76 23.50 1.86
N VAL A 146 -15.37 22.91 0.83
CA VAL A 146 -16.44 23.52 0.03
C VAL A 146 -17.61 22.53 -0.10
N TYR A 147 -18.81 23.04 -0.43
CA TYR A 147 -20.04 22.22 -0.46
C TYR A 147 -20.80 22.30 -1.80
N GLY A 148 -20.95 23.50 -2.37
CA GLY A 148 -21.79 23.73 -3.55
C GLY A 148 -21.07 23.86 -4.88
N ARG A 149 -19.75 23.62 -4.94
CA ARG A 149 -18.93 23.72 -6.16
C ARG A 149 -17.99 22.53 -6.28
N GLN A 150 -17.45 22.32 -7.46
CA GLN A 150 -16.37 21.36 -7.68
C GLN A 150 -15.16 21.74 -6.82
N ALA A 151 -14.54 20.74 -6.21
CA ALA A 151 -13.33 20.90 -5.40
C ALA A 151 -12.09 20.40 -6.16
N ASP A 152 -10.92 20.65 -5.58
CA ASP A 152 -9.65 20.10 -6.10
C ASP A 152 -9.44 18.65 -5.66
N ILE A 153 -10.07 18.27 -4.56
CA ILE A 153 -10.02 16.92 -3.98
C ILE A 153 -11.45 16.57 -3.58
N GLU A 154 -12.10 15.72 -4.37
CA GLU A 154 -13.40 15.14 -4.02
C GLU A 154 -13.22 13.78 -3.34
N ILE A 155 -13.89 13.61 -2.20
CA ILE A 155 -13.74 12.46 -1.32
C ILE A 155 -15.01 11.63 -1.37
N ARG A 156 -14.88 10.35 -1.70
CA ARG A 156 -16.02 9.47 -1.89
C ARG A 156 -15.82 8.13 -1.20
N PHE A 157 -16.81 7.72 -0.42
CA PHE A 157 -17.00 6.34 0.01
C PHE A 157 -17.83 5.62 -1.05
N ALA A 158 -17.29 4.57 -1.64
CA ALA A 158 -17.91 3.84 -2.75
C ALA A 158 -17.71 2.33 -2.58
N ARG A 159 -18.41 1.51 -3.36
CA ARG A 159 -18.30 0.04 -3.30
C ARG A 159 -18.06 -0.50 -4.69
N ARG A 160 -17.24 -1.54 -4.80
CA ARG A 160 -17.02 -2.29 -6.05
C ARG A 160 -16.77 -1.36 -7.24
N ALA A 161 -17.41 -1.58 -8.39
CA ALA A 161 -17.36 -0.66 -9.51
C ALA A 161 -18.06 0.67 -9.19
N HIS A 162 -17.33 1.78 -9.26
CA HIS A 162 -17.83 3.09 -8.85
C HIS A 162 -17.58 4.23 -9.85
N GLY A 163 -17.26 3.91 -11.10
CA GLY A 163 -17.33 4.83 -12.24
C GLY A 163 -16.00 5.47 -12.66
N ASP A 164 -14.88 5.05 -12.09
CA ASP A 164 -13.52 5.54 -12.39
C ASP A 164 -12.63 4.51 -13.09
N GLY A 165 -13.14 3.30 -13.35
CA GLY A 165 -12.38 2.22 -13.97
C GLY A 165 -11.48 1.44 -13.00
N ALA A 166 -11.47 1.78 -11.71
CA ALA A 166 -10.71 1.10 -10.66
C ALA A 166 -11.66 0.52 -9.60
N PRO A 167 -12.36 -0.60 -9.88
CA PRO A 167 -13.32 -1.16 -8.94
C PRO A 167 -12.64 -1.65 -7.65
N PHE A 168 -13.28 -1.46 -6.51
CA PHE A 168 -12.88 -2.08 -5.25
C PHE A 168 -13.20 -3.59 -5.23
N ASP A 169 -12.49 -4.33 -4.37
CA ASP A 169 -12.54 -5.79 -4.23
C ASP A 169 -13.52 -6.26 -3.14
N GLY A 170 -14.00 -5.36 -2.27
CA GLY A 170 -14.90 -5.67 -1.17
C GLY A 170 -14.16 -5.68 0.16
N LYS A 171 -14.54 -6.55 1.09
CA LYS A 171 -13.92 -6.58 2.42
C LYS A 171 -12.48 -7.12 2.37
N GLY A 172 -11.54 -6.37 2.95
CA GLY A 172 -10.12 -6.67 2.96
C GLY A 172 -9.45 -6.37 1.61
N GLY A 173 -8.13 -6.51 1.54
CA GLY A 173 -7.41 -6.22 0.31
C GLY A 173 -7.28 -4.72 0.09
N THR A 174 -8.05 -4.14 -0.82
CA THR A 174 -7.91 -2.74 -1.24
C THR A 174 -8.76 -1.81 -0.39
N LEU A 175 -8.13 -1.04 0.50
CA LEU A 175 -8.86 -0.16 1.42
C LEU A 175 -9.37 1.13 0.75
N ALA A 176 -8.56 1.70 -0.13
CA ALA A 176 -8.77 2.99 -0.75
C ALA A 176 -7.83 3.17 -1.94
N HIS A 177 -8.10 4.18 -2.76
CA HIS A 177 -7.15 4.71 -3.74
C HIS A 177 -7.41 6.20 -3.97
N ALA A 178 -6.41 6.89 -4.51
CA ALA A 178 -6.53 8.29 -4.90
C ALA A 178 -5.88 8.53 -6.27
N PHE A 179 -6.10 9.71 -6.80
CA PHE A 179 -5.53 10.14 -8.07
C PHE A 179 -4.53 11.27 -7.84
N GLY A 180 -3.44 11.25 -8.60
CA GLY A 180 -2.45 12.35 -8.58
C GLY A 180 -3.09 13.71 -8.93
N PRO A 181 -2.43 14.84 -8.57
CA PRO A 181 -2.89 16.19 -8.89
C PRO A 181 -3.27 16.38 -10.36
N GLY A 182 -4.45 16.94 -10.65
CA GLY A 182 -4.90 17.13 -12.02
C GLY A 182 -6.31 17.69 -12.18
N GLU A 183 -6.82 17.68 -13.41
CA GLU A 183 -8.22 17.98 -13.72
C GLU A 183 -9.07 16.71 -13.69
N GLY A 184 -10.40 16.85 -13.70
CA GLY A 184 -11.32 15.70 -13.69
C GLY A 184 -11.25 14.96 -12.36
N LEU A 185 -10.89 13.67 -12.41
CA LEU A 185 -10.65 12.83 -11.22
C LEU A 185 -9.32 13.17 -10.51
N GLY A 186 -8.45 13.99 -11.12
CA GLY A 186 -7.15 14.33 -10.53
C GLY A 186 -7.30 14.97 -9.16
N GLY A 187 -6.66 14.38 -8.15
CA GLY A 187 -6.75 14.79 -6.75
C GLY A 187 -7.77 14.00 -5.93
N ASP A 188 -8.76 13.37 -6.54
CA ASP A 188 -9.84 12.69 -5.82
C ASP A 188 -9.32 11.50 -5.01
N ALA A 189 -10.03 11.18 -3.92
CA ALA A 189 -9.72 10.07 -3.03
C ALA A 189 -10.98 9.24 -2.76
N HIS A 190 -10.90 7.95 -3.07
CA HIS A 190 -11.98 6.99 -2.92
C HIS A 190 -11.66 5.97 -1.82
N PHE A 191 -12.65 5.67 -0.99
CA PHE A 191 -12.55 4.77 0.15
C PHE A 191 -13.52 3.60 -0.05
N ASP A 192 -13.06 2.35 0.09
CA ASP A 192 -13.95 1.21 -0.06
C ASP A 192 -14.92 1.13 1.13
N ASN A 193 -16.19 1.30 0.83
CA ASN A 193 -17.29 1.32 1.79
C ASN A 193 -17.86 -0.09 2.05
N ASP A 194 -17.25 -1.14 1.48
CA ASP A 194 -17.39 -2.53 1.95
C ASP A 194 -16.44 -2.83 3.13
N GLU A 195 -15.45 -1.99 3.39
CA GLU A 195 -14.59 -2.07 4.58
C GLU A 195 -15.29 -1.59 5.85
N LYS A 196 -14.80 -2.06 7.01
CA LYS A 196 -15.25 -1.56 8.31
C LYS A 196 -14.39 -0.39 8.75
N TRP A 197 -14.95 0.83 8.65
CA TRP A 197 -14.23 2.04 9.05
C TRP A 197 -14.35 2.32 10.55
N SER A 198 -13.26 2.80 11.15
CA SER A 198 -13.22 3.25 12.53
C SER A 198 -12.50 4.59 12.68
N ASP A 199 -12.93 5.40 13.64
CA ASP A 199 -12.23 6.59 14.13
C ASP A 199 -11.34 6.30 15.36
N VAL A 200 -11.35 5.06 15.86
CA VAL A 200 -10.57 4.57 17.01
C VAL A 200 -9.74 3.33 16.64
N ASN A 201 -9.05 2.73 17.61
CA ASN A 201 -8.28 1.49 17.42
C ASN A 201 -9.16 0.24 17.53
N LYS A 202 -10.06 0.03 16.55
CA LYS A 202 -10.94 -1.14 16.52
C LYS A 202 -10.94 -1.86 15.19
N ASP A 203 -11.04 -1.09 14.11
CA ASP A 203 -11.05 -1.57 12.73
C ASP A 203 -10.11 -0.68 11.88
N THR A 204 -10.31 -0.62 10.56
CA THR A 204 -9.50 0.21 9.66
C THR A 204 -9.66 1.69 10.02
N ASN A 205 -8.57 2.33 10.44
CA ASN A 205 -8.62 3.70 10.94
C ASN A 205 -8.69 4.70 9.77
N LEU A 206 -9.81 5.40 9.65
CA LEU A 206 -10.07 6.31 8.53
C LEU A 206 -9.04 7.45 8.43
N PHE A 207 -8.57 7.98 9.57
CA PHE A 207 -7.57 9.05 9.57
C PHE A 207 -6.25 8.59 8.93
N LEU A 208 -5.79 7.38 9.24
CA LEU A 208 -4.52 6.87 8.70
C LEU A 208 -4.60 6.63 7.20
N VAL A 209 -5.68 5.96 6.75
CA VAL A 209 -5.89 5.70 5.31
C VAL A 209 -6.08 7.02 4.57
N ALA A 210 -6.90 7.94 5.07
CA ALA A 210 -7.09 9.24 4.42
C ALA A 210 -5.80 10.05 4.36
N ALA A 211 -4.98 10.03 5.41
CA ALA A 211 -3.69 10.73 5.38
C ALA A 211 -2.77 10.16 4.30
N HIS A 212 -2.75 8.83 4.13
CA HIS A 212 -2.03 8.16 3.04
C HIS A 212 -2.56 8.56 1.66
N GLU A 213 -3.87 8.41 1.42
CA GLU A 213 -4.47 8.74 0.12
C GLU A 213 -4.28 10.22 -0.26
N PHE A 214 -4.33 11.13 0.71
CA PHE A 214 -4.03 12.53 0.44
C PHE A 214 -2.57 12.79 0.07
N GLY A 215 -1.63 11.92 0.45
CA GLY A 215 -0.27 11.98 -0.11
C GLY A 215 -0.28 11.79 -1.63
N HIS A 216 -1.06 10.83 -2.14
CA HIS A 216 -1.27 10.64 -3.57
C HIS A 216 -2.00 11.80 -4.22
N SER A 217 -3.08 12.31 -3.59
CA SER A 217 -3.78 13.53 -4.05
C SER A 217 -2.86 14.74 -4.17
N LEU A 218 -1.72 14.73 -3.47
CA LEU A 218 -0.70 15.77 -3.50
C LEU A 218 0.51 15.43 -4.38
N GLY A 219 0.57 14.23 -4.95
CA GLY A 219 1.58 13.82 -5.94
C GLY A 219 2.71 12.97 -5.38
N LEU A 220 2.55 12.38 -4.20
CA LEU A 220 3.48 11.36 -3.71
C LEU A 220 3.14 10.00 -4.29
N ASP A 221 4.15 9.22 -4.62
CA ASP A 221 4.03 7.79 -4.91
C ASP A 221 4.21 6.99 -3.60
N HIS A 222 4.00 5.67 -3.67
CA HIS A 222 4.32 4.80 -2.55
C HIS A 222 5.80 4.87 -2.17
N SER A 223 6.06 4.77 -0.87
CA SER A 223 7.40 4.60 -0.31
C SER A 223 7.69 3.13 -0.08
N ASN A 224 8.92 2.69 -0.37
CA ASN A 224 9.42 1.39 0.06
C ASN A 224 9.97 1.39 1.50
N VAL A 225 10.04 2.55 2.16
CA VAL A 225 10.53 2.67 3.53
C VAL A 225 9.47 2.14 4.50
N ARG A 226 9.76 0.98 5.11
CA ARG A 226 8.92 0.45 6.19
C ARG A 226 8.80 1.48 7.31
N GLY A 227 7.56 1.87 7.64
CA GLY A 227 7.32 2.92 8.62
C GLY A 227 7.09 4.31 8.03
N ALA A 228 7.16 4.50 6.71
CA ALA A 228 6.56 5.66 6.04
C ALA A 228 5.02 5.63 6.16
N LEU A 229 4.37 6.78 6.06
CA LEU A 229 2.92 6.88 5.90
C LEU A 229 2.54 6.37 4.50
N MET A 230 3.31 6.74 3.48
CA MET A 230 3.12 6.33 2.07
C MET A 230 3.58 4.89 1.79
N TYR A 231 3.90 4.09 2.81
CA TYR A 231 4.09 2.65 2.62
C TYR A 231 2.72 2.03 2.28
N PRO A 232 2.60 1.20 1.22
CA PRO A 232 1.30 0.82 0.67
C PRO A 232 0.48 -0.08 1.60
N ILE A 233 1.13 -0.86 2.46
CA ILE A 233 0.46 -1.78 3.36
C ILE A 233 -0.01 -1.02 4.60
N TYR A 234 -1.29 -1.18 4.93
CA TYR A 234 -1.90 -0.59 6.10
C TYR A 234 -1.23 -1.09 7.37
N SER A 235 -0.86 -0.15 8.24
CA SER A 235 -0.38 -0.42 9.58
C SER A 235 -1.00 0.58 10.54
N TYR A 236 -1.55 0.07 11.64
CA TYR A 236 -2.13 0.94 12.65
C TYR A 236 -1.04 1.76 13.36
N ARG A 237 -1.32 3.05 13.55
CA ARG A 237 -0.56 3.97 14.41
C ARG A 237 -1.55 4.82 15.19
N ASN A 238 -1.25 5.09 16.46
CA ASN A 238 -2.13 5.89 17.28
C ASN A 238 -2.28 7.32 16.69
N PRO A 239 -3.49 7.73 16.24
CA PRO A 239 -3.71 9.07 15.71
C PRO A 239 -3.41 10.22 16.69
N GLU A 240 -3.48 9.97 18.00
CA GLU A 240 -3.23 10.98 19.04
C GLU A 240 -1.75 11.37 19.14
N THR A 241 -0.85 10.42 18.83
CA THR A 241 0.61 10.62 18.90
C THR A 241 1.25 10.61 17.51
N PHE A 242 0.43 10.57 16.46
CA PHE A 242 0.90 10.47 15.09
C PHE A 242 1.77 11.67 14.71
N LYS A 243 2.93 11.37 14.14
CA LYS A 243 3.83 12.35 13.52
C LYS A 243 4.18 11.84 12.13
N LEU A 244 4.10 12.72 11.13
CA LEU A 244 4.49 12.39 9.77
C LEU A 244 5.94 11.87 9.75
N PRO A 245 6.21 10.66 9.24
CA PRO A 245 7.56 10.13 9.18
C PRO A 245 8.49 10.96 8.29
N ALA A 246 9.80 10.78 8.49
CA ALA A 246 10.81 11.62 7.85
C ALA A 246 10.85 11.46 6.33
N ASP A 247 10.62 10.25 5.83
CA ASP A 247 10.58 9.96 4.39
C ASP A 247 9.44 10.73 3.69
N ASP A 248 8.22 10.61 4.22
CA ASP A 248 7.04 11.31 3.71
C ASP A 248 7.19 12.83 3.76
N ARG A 249 7.73 13.34 4.88
CA ARG A 249 7.98 14.77 5.07
C ARG A 249 8.97 15.32 4.05
N GLN A 250 10.05 14.59 3.79
CA GLN A 250 11.04 15.00 2.79
C GLN A 250 10.45 14.92 1.37
N GLY A 251 9.71 13.87 1.07
CA GLY A 251 9.01 13.69 -0.21
C GLY A 251 8.09 14.87 -0.50
N ILE A 252 7.19 15.21 0.43
CA ILE A 252 6.23 16.29 0.21
C ILE A 252 6.91 17.67 0.14
N GLN A 253 7.96 17.89 0.94
CA GLN A 253 8.70 19.15 0.93
C GLN A 253 9.54 19.31 -0.34
N LYS A 254 9.93 18.23 -1.02
CA LYS A 254 10.55 18.32 -2.36
C LYS A 254 9.56 18.86 -3.40
N LEU A 255 8.27 18.58 -3.24
CA LEU A 255 7.22 19.05 -4.15
C LEU A 255 6.77 20.49 -3.85
N TYR A 256 6.55 20.81 -2.58
CA TYR A 256 5.89 22.05 -2.16
C TYR A 256 6.75 23.00 -1.33
N GLY A 257 7.98 22.60 -0.98
CA GLY A 257 8.83 23.35 -0.05
C GLY A 257 8.45 23.16 1.41
N LYS A 258 9.25 23.74 2.30
CA LYS A 258 9.00 23.73 3.76
C LYS A 258 8.02 24.82 4.13
N LEU A 259 7.20 24.57 5.16
CA LEU A 259 6.43 25.63 5.80
C LEU A 259 7.41 26.67 6.39
N MET A 260 7.37 27.91 5.87
CA MET A 260 8.15 29.00 6.43
C MET A 260 7.35 29.66 7.55
N VAL A 261 7.81 29.49 8.79
CA VAL A 261 7.34 30.31 9.91
C VAL A 261 8.03 31.66 9.78
N LYS A 262 7.30 32.69 9.37
CA LYS A 262 7.79 34.07 9.47
C LYS A 262 7.71 34.47 10.94
N PHE A 263 8.87 34.72 11.56
CA PHE A 263 8.98 35.36 12.87
C PHE A 263 8.65 36.85 12.78
#